data_AF-A0A8F1MAA1-F1
#
_entry.id   AF-A0A8F1MAA1-F1
#
_cell.length_a   1.000
_cell.length_b   1.000
_cell.length_c   1.000
_cell.angle_alpha   90.00
_cell.angle_beta   90.00
_cell.angle_gamma   90.00
#
_symmetry.space_group_name_H-M   'P 1'
#
loop_
_entity.id
_entity.type
_entity.pdbx_description
1 polymer ?
#
loop_
_entity_poly.entity_id
_entity_poly.type
_entity_poly.pdbx_seq_one_letter_code
_entity_poly.pdbx_strand_id
1 'polypeptide(L)'
;MTKGIITPSSTYNNTDCIKVADRTMCNALRGLGGTMTIQGAFNNSLNVGTITAIRKLGNGSQINLPARQTLYEYYHDKFGFGAKTGIELGEASGYIYPPDSAEGNEVRYSAMTYGQSMNLTMVQVAAGFSSLVNGGQYYKPTILVGTIDESGNLKSSENKVIRQTVSGGTSSQMRTMLTTARRSSFLSKSDKSGYEIGGKTGTSEAVVNGAYTQKETIATYIGYGGGKNGAEYVIMVRVAAPGKGINLQGNLHAGPIFTDISNWMIDYMKIAPKE
;
A
#
# COMPACT_ATOMS: atom_id res chain seq x y z
N MET A 1 7.51 -7.20 9.77
CA MET A 1 8.90 -7.35 9.30
C MET A 1 9.86 -6.44 10.03
N THR A 2 9.70 -5.11 10.02
CA THR A 2 10.64 -4.19 10.70
C THR A 2 10.83 -4.47 12.19
N LYS A 3 9.76 -4.85 12.90
CA LYS A 3 9.81 -5.25 14.33
C LYS A 3 10.24 -6.71 14.56
N GLY A 4 10.68 -7.44 13.52
CA GLY A 4 11.10 -8.86 13.63
C GLY A 4 9.98 -9.88 13.86
N ILE A 5 8.73 -9.44 14.05
CA ILE A 5 7.59 -10.28 14.45
C ILE A 5 7.16 -11.32 13.40
N ILE A 6 7.30 -10.98 12.12
CA ILE A 6 6.94 -11.86 11.00
C ILE A 6 7.92 -11.71 9.85
N THR A 7 8.05 -12.78 9.08
CA THR A 7 8.75 -12.90 7.81
C THR A 7 7.76 -13.34 6.70
N PRO A 8 8.11 -13.23 5.42
CA PRO A 8 7.28 -13.73 4.32
C PRO A 8 6.95 -15.23 4.44
N SER A 9 7.86 -16.02 5.01
CA SER A 9 7.71 -17.46 5.24
C SER A 9 6.99 -17.82 6.54
N SER A 10 6.77 -16.85 7.44
CA SER A 10 5.98 -17.09 8.66
C SER A 10 4.59 -17.60 8.28
N THR A 11 4.08 -18.57 9.04
CA THR A 11 2.79 -19.20 8.78
C THR A 11 1.71 -18.74 9.75
N TYR A 12 0.47 -18.91 9.31
CA TYR A 12 -0.75 -18.78 10.10
C TYR A 12 -1.80 -19.77 9.59
N ASN A 13 -2.81 -20.04 10.41
CA ASN A 13 -3.97 -20.81 9.97
C ASN A 13 -4.99 -19.86 9.34
N ASN A 14 -5.23 -19.97 8.03
CA ASN A 14 -6.29 -19.25 7.36
C ASN A 14 -7.63 -19.96 7.59
N THR A 15 -8.55 -19.29 8.28
CA THR A 15 -9.91 -19.79 8.57
C THR A 15 -10.97 -19.15 7.68
N ASP A 16 -10.55 -18.38 6.65
CA ASP A 16 -11.35 -17.52 5.77
C ASP A 16 -12.09 -16.37 6.45
N CYS A 17 -12.50 -16.53 7.71
CA CYS A 17 -13.06 -15.49 8.55
C CYS A 17 -12.42 -15.54 9.94
N ILE A 18 -12.27 -14.37 10.57
CA ILE A 18 -11.69 -14.19 11.89
C ILE A 18 -12.56 -13.23 12.70
N LYS A 19 -12.85 -13.60 13.96
CA LYS A 19 -13.61 -12.74 14.88
C LYS A 19 -12.67 -11.77 15.59
N VAL A 20 -12.97 -10.48 15.55
CA VAL A 20 -12.29 -9.40 16.28
C VAL A 20 -13.37 -8.64 17.05
N ALA A 21 -13.26 -8.57 18.38
CA ALA A 21 -14.33 -8.12 19.28
C ALA A 21 -15.71 -8.67 18.89
N ASP A 22 -16.63 -7.77 18.55
CA ASP A 22 -18.02 -7.99 18.15
C ASP A 22 -18.20 -8.26 16.65
N ARG A 23 -17.13 -8.23 15.84
CA ARG A 23 -17.20 -8.33 14.37
C ARG A 23 -16.52 -9.57 13.82
N THR A 24 -17.09 -10.10 12.75
CA THR A 24 -16.49 -11.16 11.93
C THR A 24 -15.97 -10.54 10.65
N MET A 25 -14.67 -10.72 10.40
CA MET A 25 -13.95 -10.13 9.28
C MET A 25 -13.48 -11.26 8.37
N CYS A 26 -13.85 -11.22 7.09
CA CYS A 26 -13.61 -12.32 6.16
C CYS A 26 -12.70 -11.90 5.01
N ASN A 27 -12.02 -12.88 4.44
CA ASN A 27 -11.40 -12.76 3.13
C ASN A 27 -12.48 -12.56 2.04
N ALA A 28 -12.14 -11.81 1.00
CA ALA A 28 -12.98 -11.72 -0.19
C ALA A 28 -13.00 -13.06 -0.95
N LEU A 29 -11.83 -13.68 -1.11
CA LEU A 29 -11.69 -15.04 -1.62
C LEU A 29 -11.72 -16.05 -0.47
N ARG A 30 -12.63 -17.02 -0.54
CA ARG A 30 -12.80 -18.10 0.46
C ARG A 30 -12.46 -19.46 -0.15
N GLY A 31 -12.29 -20.48 0.69
CA GLY A 31 -11.93 -21.84 0.28
C GLY A 31 -10.42 -22.08 0.23
N LEU A 32 -9.61 -21.15 0.74
CA LEU A 32 -8.15 -21.28 0.84
C LEU A 32 -7.71 -21.63 2.27
N GLY A 33 -8.53 -22.41 2.98
CA GLY A 33 -8.34 -22.73 4.39
C GLY A 33 -7.06 -23.54 4.67
N GLY A 34 -6.59 -23.47 5.92
CA GLY A 34 -5.44 -24.23 6.41
C GLY A 34 -4.15 -23.40 6.55
N THR A 35 -3.02 -24.07 6.67
CA THR A 35 -1.72 -23.43 6.89
C THR A 35 -1.30 -22.61 5.67
N MET A 36 -1.16 -21.30 5.86
CA MET A 36 -0.81 -20.33 4.82
C MET A 36 0.39 -19.50 5.25
N THR A 37 1.26 -19.10 4.31
CA THR A 37 2.37 -18.18 4.60
C THR A 37 1.90 -16.73 4.54
N ILE A 38 2.64 -15.80 5.17
CA ILE A 38 2.40 -14.36 5.02
C ILE A 38 2.53 -13.93 3.55
N GLN A 39 3.50 -14.48 2.80
CA GLN A 39 3.59 -14.26 1.35
C GLN A 39 2.33 -14.75 0.63
N GLY A 40 1.80 -15.93 0.99
CA GLY A 40 0.58 -16.48 0.41
C GLY A 40 -0.64 -15.61 0.70
N ALA A 41 -0.76 -15.08 1.91
CA ALA A 41 -1.77 -14.08 2.25
C ALA A 41 -1.63 -12.82 1.40
N PHE A 42 -0.40 -12.34 1.22
CA PHE A 42 -0.12 -11.14 0.45
C PHE A 42 -0.45 -11.31 -1.04
N ASN A 43 -0.10 -12.46 -1.64
CA ASN A 43 -0.41 -12.82 -3.02
C ASN A 43 -1.92 -12.87 -3.28
N ASN A 44 -2.66 -13.52 -2.37
CA ASN A 44 -4.09 -13.75 -2.51
C ASN A 44 -4.97 -12.65 -1.87
N SER A 45 -4.35 -11.61 -1.31
CA SER A 45 -5.02 -10.50 -0.63
C SER A 45 -5.93 -10.96 0.53
N LEU A 46 -5.44 -11.87 1.37
CA LEU A 46 -6.21 -12.47 2.47
C LEU A 46 -6.17 -11.57 3.72
N ASN A 47 -7.32 -10.98 4.04
CA ASN A 47 -7.56 -10.16 5.24
C ASN A 47 -7.18 -10.90 6.53
N VAL A 48 -7.49 -12.19 6.66
CA VAL A 48 -7.14 -12.98 7.85
C VAL A 48 -5.63 -13.00 8.11
N GLY A 49 -4.82 -13.01 7.05
CA GLY A 49 -3.35 -12.98 7.18
C GLY A 49 -2.84 -11.62 7.69
N THR A 50 -3.38 -10.51 7.20
CA THR A 50 -2.99 -9.17 7.67
C THR A 50 -3.48 -8.89 9.09
N ILE A 51 -4.68 -9.37 9.45
CA ILE A 51 -5.20 -9.33 10.82
C ILE A 51 -4.33 -10.18 11.76
N THR A 52 -3.87 -11.35 11.30
CA THR A 52 -2.96 -12.18 12.08
C THR A 52 -1.60 -11.50 12.29
N ALA A 53 -1.09 -10.78 11.29
CA ALA A 53 0.14 -10.03 11.40
C ALA A 53 0.07 -8.95 12.52
N ILE A 54 -1.02 -8.20 12.60
CA ILE A 54 -1.20 -7.19 13.66
C ILE A 54 -1.47 -7.84 15.03
N ARG A 55 -2.16 -8.99 15.11
CA ARG A 55 -2.27 -9.76 16.37
C ARG A 55 -0.91 -10.17 16.91
N LYS A 56 -0.04 -10.67 16.03
CA LYS A 56 1.34 -11.04 16.38
C LYS A 56 2.18 -9.83 16.79
N LEU A 57 1.87 -8.62 16.29
CA LEU A 57 2.50 -7.38 16.76
C LEU A 57 2.12 -7.04 18.21
N GLY A 58 0.94 -7.50 18.66
CA GLY A 58 0.53 -7.49 20.06
C GLY A 58 1.06 -8.70 20.82
N ASN A 59 0.18 -9.40 21.54
CA ASN A 59 0.53 -10.61 22.30
C ASN A 59 0.28 -11.92 21.55
N GLY A 60 -0.08 -11.85 20.25
CA GLY A 60 -0.43 -13.02 19.43
C GLY A 60 -1.90 -13.40 19.46
N SER A 61 -2.66 -13.01 20.48
CA SER A 61 -4.07 -13.38 20.66
C SER A 61 -5.02 -12.22 20.37
N GLN A 62 -4.63 -10.99 20.73
CA GLN A 62 -5.44 -9.78 20.63
C GLN A 62 -4.69 -8.64 19.96
N ILE A 63 -5.45 -7.67 19.44
CA ILE A 63 -4.92 -6.42 18.88
C ILE A 63 -4.96 -5.38 20.00
N ASN A 64 -4.05 -5.54 20.95
CA ASN A 64 -3.96 -4.69 22.13
C ASN A 64 -3.49 -3.26 21.79
N LEU A 65 -3.55 -2.36 22.77
CA LEU A 65 -3.17 -0.95 22.58
C LEU A 65 -1.72 -0.79 22.05
N PRO A 66 -0.70 -1.50 22.56
CA PRO A 66 0.66 -1.43 21.99
C PRO A 66 0.76 -1.79 20.51
N ALA A 67 0.02 -2.81 20.05
CA ALA A 67 -0.01 -3.17 18.63
C ALA A 67 -0.60 -2.04 17.78
N ARG A 68 -1.69 -1.42 18.27
CA ARG A 68 -2.36 -0.29 17.61
C ARG A 68 -1.48 0.97 17.60
N GLN A 69 -0.81 1.27 18.70
CA GLN A 69 0.18 2.35 18.78
C GLN A 69 1.32 2.15 17.79
N THR A 70 1.85 0.92 17.69
CA THR A 70 2.90 0.63 16.72
C THR A 70 2.40 0.80 15.29
N LEU A 71 1.20 0.32 14.95
CA LEU A 71 0.65 0.52 13.60
C LEU A 71 0.42 2.00 13.30
N TYR A 72 -0.09 2.76 14.28
CA TYR A 72 -0.29 4.19 14.15
C TYR A 72 1.03 4.93 13.90
N GLU A 73 2.08 4.63 14.67
CA GLU A 73 3.43 5.18 14.47
C GLU A 73 3.88 4.98 13.02
N TYR A 74 3.73 3.76 12.48
CA TYR A 74 4.10 3.51 11.10
C TYR A 74 3.22 4.25 10.10
N TYR A 75 1.90 4.16 10.21
CA TYR A 75 1.01 4.76 9.21
C TYR A 75 1.06 6.29 9.26
N HIS A 76 0.84 6.87 10.42
CA HIS A 76 0.76 8.31 10.61
C HIS A 76 2.15 8.94 10.60
N ASP A 77 3.04 8.53 11.52
CA ASP A 77 4.30 9.28 11.74
C ASP A 77 5.39 8.93 10.72
N LYS A 78 5.49 7.66 10.33
CA LYS A 78 6.50 7.21 9.34
C LYS A 78 6.01 7.40 7.91
N PHE A 79 4.85 6.87 7.53
CA PHE A 79 4.35 6.96 6.16
C PHE A 79 3.62 8.29 5.86
N GLY A 80 3.30 9.10 6.88
CA GLY A 80 2.70 10.43 6.71
C GLY A 80 1.20 10.39 6.38
N PHE A 81 0.53 9.28 6.67
CA PHE A 81 -0.89 9.11 6.37
C PHE A 81 -1.75 9.90 7.36
N GLY A 82 -2.76 10.62 6.86
CA GLY A 82 -3.60 11.49 7.71
C GLY A 82 -3.00 12.87 8.00
N ALA A 83 -1.85 13.20 7.41
CA ALA A 83 -1.26 14.53 7.42
C ALA A 83 -0.92 14.98 5.99
N LYS A 84 -1.04 16.29 5.71
CA LYS A 84 -0.67 16.84 4.40
C LYS A 84 0.80 16.50 4.08
N THR A 85 1.08 16.03 2.87
CA THR A 85 2.45 15.80 2.40
C THR A 85 3.22 17.11 2.21
N GLY A 86 2.50 18.22 2.07
CA GLY A 86 3.08 19.55 1.85
C GLY A 86 3.43 19.83 0.39
N ILE A 87 2.92 19.02 -0.55
CA ILE A 87 3.03 19.27 -1.99
C ILE A 87 2.49 20.67 -2.32
N GLU A 88 2.97 21.29 -3.38
CA GLU A 88 2.66 22.69 -3.72
C GLU A 88 1.23 22.91 -4.26
N LEU A 89 0.36 21.92 -4.12
CA LEU A 89 -1.03 21.92 -4.57
C LEU A 89 -1.99 21.92 -3.38
N GLY A 90 -3.27 22.26 -3.64
CA GLY A 90 -4.34 22.08 -2.66
C GLY A 90 -4.46 20.61 -2.25
N GLU A 91 -4.32 20.33 -0.95
CA GLU A 91 -4.28 18.97 -0.42
C GLU A 91 -5.26 18.79 0.75
N ALA A 92 -6.04 17.70 0.73
CA ALA A 92 -6.78 17.25 1.89
C ALA A 92 -5.83 16.58 2.90
N SER A 93 -6.05 16.77 4.20
CA SER A 93 -5.20 16.15 5.22
C SER A 93 -5.37 14.64 5.29
N GLY A 94 -6.51 14.09 4.87
CA GLY A 94 -6.89 12.73 5.25
C GLY A 94 -7.09 12.61 6.76
N TYR A 95 -7.22 11.38 7.26
CA TYR A 95 -7.33 11.09 8.68
C TYR A 95 -7.05 9.62 9.02
N ILE A 96 -6.32 9.41 10.12
CA ILE A 96 -6.19 8.12 10.82
C ILE A 96 -6.58 8.36 12.27
N TYR A 97 -7.46 7.51 12.79
CA TYR A 97 -7.89 7.59 14.18
C TYR A 97 -6.75 7.23 15.13
N PRO A 98 -6.44 8.08 16.14
CA PRO A 98 -5.47 7.74 17.18
C PRO A 98 -5.89 6.49 17.96
N PRO A 99 -4.94 5.64 18.38
CA PRO A 99 -5.23 4.37 19.04
C PRO A 99 -5.90 4.54 20.42
N ASP A 100 -5.70 5.68 21.07
CA ASP A 100 -6.29 6.06 22.35
C ASP A 100 -7.69 6.70 22.23
N SER A 101 -8.15 7.02 21.03
CA SER A 101 -9.52 7.47 20.79
C SER A 101 -10.55 6.33 20.88
N ALA A 102 -11.82 6.66 21.10
CA ALA A 102 -12.91 5.67 21.14
C ALA A 102 -13.04 4.90 19.81
N GLU A 103 -12.78 5.58 18.70
CA GLU A 103 -12.82 5.07 17.35
C GLU A 103 -11.54 4.31 16.98
N GLY A 104 -10.45 4.47 17.74
CA GLY A 104 -9.18 3.79 17.59
C GLY A 104 -9.18 2.32 18.01
N ASN A 105 -10.33 1.65 18.05
CA ASN A 105 -10.49 0.29 18.57
C ASN A 105 -9.88 -0.83 17.70
N GLU A 106 -9.87 -2.06 18.21
CA GLU A 106 -9.26 -3.22 17.54
C GLU A 106 -9.90 -3.62 16.21
N VAL A 107 -11.21 -3.42 16.05
CA VAL A 107 -11.93 -3.68 14.79
C VAL A 107 -11.44 -2.71 13.72
N ARG A 108 -11.34 -1.43 14.06
CA ARG A 108 -10.85 -0.41 13.12
C ARG A 108 -9.41 -0.68 12.71
N TYR A 109 -8.52 -0.95 13.66
CA TYR A 109 -7.13 -1.25 13.36
C TYR A 109 -6.94 -2.54 12.56
N SER A 110 -7.81 -3.53 12.78
CA SER A 110 -7.88 -4.73 11.91
C SER A 110 -8.23 -4.34 10.48
N ALA A 111 -9.25 -3.49 10.30
CA ALA A 111 -9.71 -3.05 8.99
C ALA A 111 -8.68 -2.23 8.23
N MET A 112 -7.93 -1.41 8.96
CA MET A 112 -6.82 -0.63 8.41
C MET A 112 -5.73 -1.51 7.78
N THR A 113 -5.48 -2.71 8.30
CA THR A 113 -4.43 -3.61 7.77
C THR A 113 -4.66 -4.08 6.33
N TYR A 114 -5.91 -4.03 5.85
CA TYR A 114 -6.29 -4.37 4.48
C TYR A 114 -6.93 -3.18 3.75
N GLY A 115 -6.69 -1.95 4.24
CA GLY A 115 -6.99 -0.71 3.51
C GLY A 115 -8.40 -0.16 3.69
N GLN A 116 -9.14 -0.59 4.71
CA GLN A 116 -10.43 0.02 5.09
C GLN A 116 -10.31 0.88 6.35
N SER A 117 -11.34 1.70 6.63
CA SER A 117 -11.40 2.53 7.84
C SER A 117 -10.29 3.58 8.03
N MET A 118 -9.68 4.01 6.92
CA MET A 118 -8.74 5.13 6.84
C MET A 118 -9.13 6.03 5.67
N ASN A 119 -8.90 7.34 5.80
CA ASN A 119 -9.18 8.31 4.74
C ASN A 119 -7.87 8.93 4.28
N LEU A 120 -7.37 8.49 3.12
CA LEU A 120 -6.06 8.89 2.59
C LEU A 120 -6.18 9.48 1.19
N THR A 121 -5.32 10.45 0.87
CA THR A 121 -5.17 10.96 -0.49
C THR A 121 -4.26 10.04 -1.32
N MET A 122 -4.40 10.04 -2.65
CA MET A 122 -3.50 9.24 -3.50
C MET A 122 -2.05 9.70 -3.39
N VAL A 123 -1.79 11.00 -3.18
CA VAL A 123 -0.43 11.53 -3.02
C VAL A 123 0.22 11.04 -1.73
N GLN A 124 -0.54 10.94 -0.62
CA GLN A 124 -0.06 10.34 0.62
C GLN A 124 0.35 8.88 0.41
N VAL A 125 -0.54 8.09 -0.19
CA VAL A 125 -0.31 6.66 -0.43
C VAL A 125 0.88 6.45 -1.36
N ALA A 126 0.97 7.21 -2.47
CA ALA A 126 2.08 7.15 -3.40
C ALA A 126 3.40 7.54 -2.73
N ALA A 127 3.46 8.63 -1.96
CA ALA A 127 4.68 9.06 -1.27
C ALA A 127 5.16 8.04 -0.22
N GLY A 128 4.24 7.49 0.58
CA GLY A 128 4.56 6.43 1.55
C GLY A 128 4.99 5.12 0.89
N PHE A 129 4.38 4.75 -0.24
CA PHE A 129 4.78 3.58 -1.01
C PHE A 129 6.14 3.77 -1.69
N SER A 130 6.43 4.96 -2.22
CA SER A 130 7.75 5.31 -2.74
C SER A 130 8.84 5.11 -1.70
N SER A 131 8.62 5.58 -0.46
CA SER A 131 9.58 5.36 0.62
C SER A 131 9.74 3.88 0.97
N LEU A 132 8.68 3.08 0.83
CA LEU A 132 8.72 1.63 1.08
C LEU A 132 9.62 0.90 0.08
N VAL A 133 9.68 1.33 -1.18
CA VAL A 133 10.41 0.63 -2.25
C VAL A 133 11.79 1.24 -2.57
N ASN A 134 12.09 2.46 -2.10
CA ASN A 134 13.33 3.20 -2.41
C ASN A 134 14.45 3.08 -1.35
N GLY A 135 14.40 2.06 -0.49
CA GLY A 135 15.36 1.90 0.62
C GLY A 135 14.88 2.47 1.96
N GLY A 136 13.63 2.94 2.05
CA GLY A 136 13.04 3.44 3.30
C GLY A 136 13.10 4.94 3.48
N GLN A 137 13.41 5.71 2.42
CA GLN A 137 13.65 7.15 2.50
C GLN A 137 12.40 7.91 2.06
N TYR A 138 11.79 8.66 2.96
CA TYR A 138 10.64 9.49 2.61
C TYR A 138 11.13 10.85 2.10
N TYR A 139 10.73 11.18 0.88
CA TYR A 139 10.94 12.50 0.28
C TYR A 139 9.63 13.26 0.30
N LYS A 140 9.70 14.57 0.51
CA LYS A 140 8.53 15.44 0.29
C LYS A 140 8.15 15.36 -1.19
N PRO A 141 6.94 14.92 -1.56
CA PRO A 141 6.52 14.95 -2.95
C PRO A 141 6.45 16.40 -3.43
N THR A 142 6.97 16.66 -4.63
CA THR A 142 7.00 17.99 -5.22
C THR A 142 6.73 17.93 -6.72
N ILE A 143 6.07 18.97 -7.24
CA ILE A 143 5.92 19.20 -8.68
C ILE A 143 6.88 20.28 -9.20
N LEU A 144 7.66 20.89 -8.31
CA LEU A 144 8.59 21.95 -8.66
C LEU A 144 9.97 21.35 -8.97
N VAL A 145 10.48 21.64 -10.16
CA VAL A 145 11.88 21.35 -10.52
C VAL A 145 12.83 22.38 -9.90
N GLY A 146 12.36 23.60 -9.64
CA GLY A 146 13.12 24.70 -9.06
C GLY A 146 12.47 26.05 -9.30
N THR A 147 13.17 27.12 -8.96
CA THR A 147 12.81 28.52 -9.22
C THR A 147 13.88 29.20 -10.05
N ILE A 148 13.51 30.09 -10.96
CA ILE A 148 14.45 30.89 -11.74
C ILE A 148 14.62 32.25 -11.03
N ASP A 149 15.86 32.67 -10.80
CA ASP A 149 16.18 33.97 -10.22
C ASP A 149 16.13 35.11 -11.27
N GLU A 150 16.28 36.36 -10.82
CA GLU A 150 16.27 37.54 -11.70
C GLU A 150 17.41 37.54 -12.74
N SER A 151 18.49 36.79 -12.49
CA SER A 151 19.62 36.63 -13.39
C SER A 151 19.45 35.46 -14.37
N GLY A 152 18.32 34.75 -14.32
CA GLY A 152 18.01 33.61 -15.18
C GLY A 152 18.60 32.29 -14.70
N ASN A 153 19.19 32.21 -13.50
CA ASN A 153 19.75 30.99 -12.97
C ASN A 153 18.67 30.11 -12.35
N LEU A 154 18.69 28.81 -12.68
CA LEU A 154 17.82 27.82 -12.05
C LEU A 154 18.36 27.46 -10.66
N LYS A 155 17.58 27.77 -9.63
CA LYS A 155 17.73 27.22 -8.29
C LYS A 155 16.85 25.98 -8.17
N SER A 156 17.46 24.80 -8.32
CA SER A 156 16.74 23.52 -8.23
C SER A 156 16.04 23.34 -6.89
N SER A 157 14.87 22.70 -6.92
CA SER A 157 14.16 22.27 -5.71
C SER A 157 15.00 21.22 -4.99
N GLU A 158 15.22 21.42 -3.68
CA GLU A 158 15.99 20.46 -2.88
C GLU A 158 15.15 19.21 -2.62
N ASN A 159 15.50 18.10 -3.27
CA ASN A 159 14.89 16.80 -2.98
C ASN A 159 15.54 16.17 -1.75
N LYS A 160 15.17 16.65 -0.56
CA LYS A 160 15.71 16.19 0.72
C LYS A 160 14.89 15.06 1.33
N VAL A 161 15.59 14.08 1.88
CA VAL A 161 15.01 13.04 2.73
C VAL A 161 14.54 13.70 4.02
N ILE A 162 13.24 13.59 4.32
CA ILE A 162 12.66 14.21 5.52
C ILE A 162 12.52 13.23 6.69
N ARG A 163 12.52 11.92 6.41
CA ARG A 163 12.56 10.86 7.45
C ARG A 163 12.83 9.49 6.84
N GLN A 164 13.25 8.57 7.69
CA GLN A 164 13.33 7.15 7.36
C GLN A 164 12.05 6.42 7.81
N THR A 165 11.38 5.73 6.89
CA THR A 165 10.14 4.99 7.18
C THR A 165 10.39 3.55 7.60
N VAL A 166 11.33 2.89 6.93
CA VAL A 166 11.76 1.51 7.21
C VAL A 166 13.26 1.37 6.97
N SER A 167 13.86 0.27 7.43
CA SER A 167 15.25 -0.04 7.07
C SER A 167 15.38 -0.43 5.59
N GLY A 168 16.56 -0.24 5.01
CA GLY A 168 16.85 -0.68 3.64
C GLY A 168 16.63 -2.18 3.44
N GLY A 169 16.93 -3.00 4.44
CA GLY A 169 16.63 -4.44 4.44
C GLY A 169 15.13 -4.74 4.39
N THR A 170 14.30 -4.02 5.16
CA THR A 170 12.83 -4.14 5.08
C THR A 170 12.33 -3.71 3.70
N SER A 171 12.86 -2.61 3.16
CA SER A 171 12.47 -2.10 1.85
C SER A 171 12.78 -3.11 0.74
N SER A 172 13.97 -3.71 0.76
CA SER A 172 14.35 -4.78 -0.16
C SER A 172 13.43 -6.00 -0.05
N GLN A 173 13.14 -6.43 1.18
CA GLN A 173 12.21 -7.53 1.42
C GLN A 173 10.80 -7.24 0.89
N MET A 174 10.30 -6.01 1.07
CA MET A 174 9.02 -5.58 0.52
C MET A 174 9.00 -5.59 -1.00
N ARG A 175 10.07 -5.13 -1.67
CA ARG A 175 10.21 -5.22 -3.13
C ARG A 175 10.11 -6.66 -3.62
N THR A 176 10.76 -7.60 -2.94
CA THR A 176 10.65 -9.05 -3.22
C THR A 176 9.21 -9.54 -3.02
N MET A 177 8.55 -9.17 -1.92
CA MET A 177 7.17 -9.60 -1.68
C MET A 177 6.20 -9.07 -2.75
N LEU A 178 6.37 -7.81 -3.17
CA LEU A 178 5.56 -7.14 -4.18
C LEU A 178 5.77 -7.74 -5.57
N THR A 179 7.01 -8.07 -5.94
CA THR A 179 7.32 -8.72 -7.22
C THR A 179 6.83 -10.17 -7.24
N THR A 180 6.96 -10.91 -6.14
CA THR A 180 6.38 -12.25 -6.01
C THR A 180 4.86 -12.22 -6.14
N ALA A 181 4.19 -11.26 -5.49
CA ALA A 181 2.74 -11.09 -5.63
C ALA A 181 2.35 -10.79 -7.08
N ARG A 182 3.05 -9.86 -7.74
CA ARG A 182 2.83 -9.53 -9.16
C ARG A 182 2.98 -10.75 -10.06
N ARG A 183 4.10 -11.48 -9.92
CA ARG A 183 4.41 -12.70 -10.69
C ARG A 183 3.38 -13.81 -10.49
N SER A 184 2.79 -13.90 -9.30
CA SER A 184 1.71 -14.86 -9.03
C SER A 184 0.37 -14.49 -9.67
N SER A 185 0.22 -13.24 -10.14
CA SER A 185 -1.00 -12.77 -10.79
C SER A 185 -0.94 -12.99 -12.31
N PHE A 186 -2.11 -13.18 -12.93
CA PHE A 186 -2.22 -13.33 -14.39
C PHE A 186 -1.74 -12.10 -15.18
N LEU A 187 -1.72 -10.91 -14.54
CA LEU A 187 -1.27 -9.66 -15.16
C LEU A 187 0.23 -9.68 -15.48
N SER A 188 1.02 -10.51 -14.79
CA SER A 188 2.46 -10.61 -15.02
C SER A 188 2.84 -11.05 -16.43
N LYS A 189 1.93 -11.70 -17.16
CA LYS A 189 2.14 -12.10 -18.57
C LYS A 189 2.28 -10.89 -19.50
N SER A 190 1.77 -9.73 -19.10
CA SER A 190 1.82 -8.48 -19.85
C SER A 190 2.92 -7.55 -19.35
N ASP A 191 3.70 -7.96 -18.34
CA ASP A 191 4.85 -7.19 -17.88
C ASP A 191 5.98 -7.23 -18.91
N LYS A 192 6.66 -6.09 -19.11
CA LYS A 192 7.86 -6.04 -19.93
C LYS A 192 8.95 -6.94 -19.34
N SER A 193 9.46 -7.88 -20.15
CA SER A 193 10.49 -8.82 -19.74
C SER A 193 11.82 -8.11 -19.43
N GLY A 194 12.60 -8.68 -18.51
CA GLY A 194 13.90 -8.13 -18.09
C GLY A 194 13.85 -7.09 -16.96
N TYR A 195 12.66 -6.71 -16.48
CA TYR A 195 12.49 -5.64 -15.49
C TYR A 195 11.98 -6.14 -14.13
N GLU A 196 12.09 -5.30 -13.10
CA GLU A 196 11.49 -5.50 -11.78
C GLU A 196 10.17 -4.76 -11.71
N ILE A 197 9.06 -5.49 -11.74
CA ILE A 197 7.72 -4.93 -11.61
C ILE A 197 7.04 -5.61 -10.43
N GLY A 198 6.57 -4.80 -9.48
CA GLY A 198 5.91 -5.26 -8.27
C GLY A 198 4.77 -4.35 -7.89
N GLY A 199 3.73 -4.88 -7.27
CA GLY A 199 2.59 -4.07 -6.88
C GLY A 199 1.53 -4.84 -6.12
N LYS A 200 0.49 -4.13 -5.73
CA LYS A 200 -0.64 -4.66 -4.98
C LYS A 200 -1.95 -4.07 -5.49
N THR A 201 -2.92 -4.96 -5.67
CA THR A 201 -4.31 -4.64 -5.96
C THR A 201 -5.03 -4.18 -4.70
N GLY A 202 -5.96 -3.25 -4.87
CA GLY A 202 -6.96 -2.90 -3.86
C GLY A 202 -8.37 -2.95 -4.47
N THR A 203 -9.30 -3.44 -3.67
CA THR A 203 -10.73 -3.38 -3.96
C THR A 203 -11.41 -2.99 -2.66
N SER A 204 -11.92 -1.76 -2.58
CA SER A 204 -12.61 -1.28 -1.38
C SER A 204 -14.08 -1.03 -1.68
N GLU A 205 -14.94 -1.37 -0.72
CA GLU A 205 -16.35 -1.00 -0.76
C GLU A 205 -16.48 0.53 -0.74
N ALA A 206 -17.38 1.05 -1.56
CA ALA A 206 -17.70 2.47 -1.56
C ALA A 206 -18.56 2.81 -0.34
N VAL A 207 -18.47 4.07 0.12
CA VAL A 207 -19.37 4.62 1.12
C VAL A 207 -20.47 5.38 0.40
N VAL A 208 -21.71 4.90 0.50
CA VAL A 208 -22.90 5.55 -0.07
C VAL A 208 -23.82 5.89 1.10
N ASN A 209 -24.19 7.17 1.23
CA ASN A 209 -25.02 7.69 2.32
C ASN A 209 -24.47 7.34 3.72
N GLY A 210 -23.15 7.41 3.90
CA GLY A 210 -22.49 7.18 5.19
C GLY A 210 -22.30 5.71 5.59
N ALA A 211 -22.72 4.75 4.76
CA ALA A 211 -22.53 3.32 4.99
C ALA A 211 -21.76 2.66 3.84
N TYR A 212 -20.95 1.65 4.16
CA TYR A 212 -20.34 0.81 3.14
C TYR A 212 -21.42 0.03 2.36
N THR A 213 -21.25 -0.07 1.04
CA THR A 213 -22.13 -0.84 0.17
C THR A 213 -21.36 -1.95 -0.55
N GLN A 214 -21.97 -3.13 -0.63
CA GLN A 214 -21.47 -4.24 -1.44
C GLN A 214 -21.85 -4.13 -2.92
N LYS A 215 -22.65 -3.12 -3.27
CA LYS A 215 -23.10 -2.89 -4.64
C LYS A 215 -22.12 -2.05 -5.45
N GLU A 216 -21.16 -1.41 -4.78
CA GLU A 216 -20.23 -0.52 -5.44
C GLU A 216 -18.85 -0.61 -4.79
N THR A 217 -17.83 -0.76 -5.63
CA THR A 217 -16.44 -0.84 -5.17
C THR A 217 -15.56 0.09 -5.97
N ILE A 218 -14.46 0.51 -5.34
CA ILE A 218 -13.37 1.27 -5.96
C ILE A 218 -12.24 0.30 -6.24
N ALA A 219 -11.77 0.27 -7.49
CA ALA A 219 -10.61 -0.50 -7.90
C ALA A 219 -9.35 0.36 -7.80
N THR A 220 -8.31 -0.16 -7.15
CA THR A 220 -7.00 0.48 -7.11
C THR A 220 -5.90 -0.50 -7.44
N TYR A 221 -4.80 0.05 -7.95
CA TYR A 221 -3.55 -0.66 -8.10
C TYR A 221 -2.42 0.30 -7.76
N ILE A 222 -1.53 -0.11 -6.87
CA ILE A 222 -0.29 0.62 -6.60
C ILE A 222 0.89 -0.30 -6.84
N GLY A 223 1.89 0.20 -7.55
CA GLY A 223 3.07 -0.57 -7.85
C GLY A 223 4.25 0.30 -8.22
N TYR A 224 5.38 -0.37 -8.41
CA TYR A 224 6.61 0.23 -8.89
C TYR A 224 7.13 -0.58 -10.07
N GLY A 225 7.99 0.05 -10.85
CA GLY A 225 8.84 -0.63 -11.81
C GLY A 225 10.28 -0.14 -11.72
N GLY A 226 11.18 -0.94 -12.27
CA GLY A 226 12.61 -0.75 -12.11
C GLY A 226 13.42 -1.79 -12.87
N GLY A 227 14.73 -1.74 -12.70
CA GLY A 227 15.67 -2.61 -13.40
C GLY A 227 16.96 -2.79 -12.61
N LYS A 228 18.10 -2.57 -13.26
CA LYS A 228 19.43 -2.73 -12.64
C LYS A 228 19.61 -1.98 -11.32
N ASN A 229 19.02 -0.79 -11.21
CA ASN A 229 19.20 0.12 -10.08
C ASN A 229 18.10 0.03 -9.00
N GLY A 230 17.22 -0.98 -9.08
CA GLY A 230 16.05 -1.10 -8.21
C GLY A 230 14.86 -0.29 -8.71
N ALA A 231 14.00 0.17 -7.80
CA ALA A 231 12.75 0.89 -8.13
C ALA A 231 13.04 2.30 -8.68
N GLU A 232 12.48 2.62 -9.85
CA GLU A 232 12.72 3.89 -10.55
C GLU A 232 11.46 4.75 -10.70
N TYR A 233 10.27 4.13 -10.65
CA TYR A 233 9.00 4.86 -10.61
C TYR A 233 7.97 4.16 -9.73
N VAL A 234 6.98 4.92 -9.29
CA VAL A 234 5.77 4.43 -8.62
C VAL A 234 4.55 4.94 -9.38
N ILE A 235 3.58 4.06 -9.60
CA ILE A 235 2.30 4.38 -10.24
C ILE A 235 1.19 3.93 -9.30
N MET A 236 0.25 4.84 -9.04
CA MET A 236 -1.00 4.54 -8.34
C MET A 236 -2.17 4.85 -9.27
N VAL A 237 -3.03 3.85 -9.50
CA VAL A 237 -4.24 3.94 -10.31
C VAL A 237 -5.45 3.80 -9.39
N ARG A 238 -6.46 4.64 -9.62
CA ARG A 238 -7.79 4.53 -9.00
C ARG A 238 -8.87 4.62 -10.07
N VAL A 239 -9.74 3.62 -10.11
CA VAL A 239 -10.93 3.58 -10.96
C VAL A 239 -12.15 3.52 -10.04
N ALA A 240 -13.06 4.48 -10.19
CA ALA A 240 -14.26 4.61 -9.38
C ALA A 240 -15.44 5.04 -10.24
N ALA A 241 -16.64 4.55 -9.93
CA ALA A 241 -17.88 4.93 -10.57
C ALA A 241 -18.93 5.31 -9.49
N PRO A 242 -18.74 6.44 -8.79
CA PRO A 242 -19.52 6.78 -7.61
C PRO A 242 -21.01 6.90 -7.93
N GLY A 243 -21.85 6.22 -7.13
CA GLY A 243 -23.30 6.25 -7.27
C GLY A 243 -23.84 5.49 -8.48
N LYS A 244 -23.03 4.65 -9.12
CA LYS A 244 -23.43 3.85 -10.28
C LYS A 244 -23.72 2.39 -9.92
N GLY A 245 -23.40 1.94 -8.71
CA GLY A 245 -23.65 0.56 -8.29
C GLY A 245 -22.82 -0.45 -9.10
N ILE A 246 -21.56 -0.11 -9.39
CA ILE A 246 -20.65 -0.95 -10.18
C ILE A 246 -19.58 -1.56 -9.26
N ASN A 247 -19.43 -2.88 -9.35
CA ASN A 247 -18.40 -3.63 -8.64
C ASN A 247 -17.10 -3.71 -9.45
N LEU A 248 -16.25 -2.70 -9.28
CA LEU A 248 -14.91 -2.62 -9.86
C LEU A 248 -13.91 -3.45 -9.04
N GLN A 249 -13.07 -4.23 -9.72
CA GLN A 249 -12.01 -5.05 -9.11
C GLN A 249 -10.62 -4.54 -9.48
N GLY A 250 -9.72 -4.43 -8.50
CA GLY A 250 -8.37 -3.89 -8.69
C GLY A 250 -7.54 -4.61 -9.76
N ASN A 251 -7.60 -5.94 -9.83
CA ASN A 251 -6.89 -6.74 -10.83
C ASN A 251 -7.47 -6.62 -12.26
N LEU A 252 -8.78 -6.39 -12.40
CA LEU A 252 -9.45 -6.32 -13.71
C LEU A 252 -9.50 -4.91 -14.28
N HIS A 253 -9.63 -3.88 -13.43
CA HIS A 253 -9.91 -2.52 -13.89
C HIS A 253 -8.74 -1.55 -13.69
N ALA A 254 -7.97 -1.68 -12.59
CA ALA A 254 -6.83 -0.80 -12.32
C ALA A 254 -5.49 -1.42 -12.73
N GLY A 255 -5.36 -2.74 -12.59
CA GLY A 255 -4.16 -3.50 -12.91
C GLY A 255 -3.71 -3.39 -14.37
N PRO A 256 -4.60 -3.51 -15.37
CA PRO A 256 -4.22 -3.33 -16.78
C PRO A 256 -3.69 -1.92 -17.07
N ILE A 257 -4.37 -0.88 -16.56
CA ILE A 257 -3.92 0.52 -16.70
C ILE A 257 -2.52 0.73 -16.11
N PHE A 258 -2.26 0.17 -14.92
CA PHE A 258 -0.91 0.19 -14.34
C PHE A 258 0.11 -0.48 -15.27
N THR A 259 -0.25 -1.64 -15.85
CA THR A 259 0.67 -2.43 -16.69
C THR A 259 1.05 -1.68 -17.95
N ASP A 260 0.07 -1.06 -18.62
CA ASP A 260 0.30 -0.28 -19.83
C ASP A 260 1.22 0.94 -19.55
N ILE A 261 0.92 1.69 -18.49
CA ILE A 261 1.76 2.83 -18.07
C ILE A 261 3.15 2.35 -17.66
N SER A 262 3.25 1.25 -16.91
CA SER A 262 4.53 0.69 -16.44
C SER A 262 5.43 0.29 -17.61
N ASN A 263 4.89 -0.41 -18.61
CA ASN A 263 5.63 -0.78 -19.81
C ASN A 263 6.08 0.45 -20.60
N TRP A 264 5.21 1.44 -20.76
CA TRP A 264 5.54 2.70 -21.42
C TRP A 264 6.62 3.49 -20.66
N MET A 265 6.52 3.58 -19.34
CA MET A 265 7.49 4.27 -18.48
C MET A 265 8.88 3.65 -18.59
N ILE A 266 8.98 2.33 -18.67
CA ILE A 266 10.27 1.65 -18.84
C ILE A 266 10.95 2.08 -20.14
N ASP A 267 10.21 2.12 -21.26
CA ASP A 267 10.75 2.56 -22.55
C ASP A 267 11.08 4.05 -22.54
N TYR A 268 10.18 4.88 -22.01
CA TYR A 268 10.33 6.32 -21.97
C TYR A 268 11.55 6.75 -21.12
N MET A 269 11.71 6.16 -19.93
CA MET A 269 12.83 6.45 -19.03
C MET A 269 14.12 5.74 -19.45
N LYS A 270 14.09 4.83 -20.44
CA LYS A 270 15.22 4.01 -20.87
C LYS A 270 15.86 3.26 -19.70
N ILE A 271 15.04 2.67 -18.85
CA ILE A 271 15.51 1.93 -17.67
C ILE A 271 16.39 0.78 -18.13
N ALA A 272 17.54 0.59 -17.48
CA ALA A 272 18.42 -0.53 -17.77
C ALA A 272 17.78 -1.85 -17.27
N PRO A 273 17.70 -2.91 -18.09
CA PRO A 273 17.26 -4.23 -17.63
C PRO A 273 18.06 -4.73 -16.43
N LYS A 274 17.53 -5.74 -15.73
CA LYS A 274 18.18 -6.34 -14.55
C LYS A 274 19.56 -6.96 -14.84
N GLU A 275 19.71 -7.52 -16.04
CA GLU A 275 20.89 -8.23 -16.53
C GLU A 275 21.35 -7.60 -17.84
#